data_AF-A0A1H8NQJ6-F1
#
_entry.id   AF-A0A1H8NQJ6-F1
#
_cell.length_a   1.000
_cell.length_b   1.000
_cell.length_c   1.000
_cell.angle_alpha   90.00
_cell.angle_beta   90.00
_cell.angle_gamma   90.00
#
_symmetry.space_group_name_H-M   'P 1'
#
loop_
_entity.id
_entity.type
_entity.pdbx_description
1 polymer ?
#
loop_
_entity_poly.entity_id
_entity_poly.type
_entity_poly.pdbx_seq_one_letter_code
_entity_poly.pdbx_strand_id
1 'polypeptide(L)'
;MTMPIKFDTLEYARRLAEAGIPPDQADAHAQALSDALATASVAPAELVLVLVRSELLARMDMLKSEVYARIDMLKSEIYSRIDLLKSEIDALEARMNAKFKVVYWLTGLSLATSALTLATQVFMMAKILP
;
A
#
# COMPACT_ATOMS: atom_id res chain seq x y z
N MET A 1 30.79 18.54 6.92
CA MET A 1 31.73 19.68 6.92
C MET A 1 33.06 19.18 6.35
N THR A 2 33.23 19.22 5.03
CA THR A 2 34.51 18.88 4.38
C THR A 2 35.39 20.12 4.43
N MET A 3 36.42 20.11 5.29
CA MET A 3 37.43 21.17 5.24
C MET A 3 38.14 21.10 3.88
N PRO A 4 38.18 22.19 3.10
CA PRO A 4 39.00 22.23 1.89
C PRO A 4 40.45 21.98 2.30
N ILE A 5 41.10 21.01 1.68
CA ILE A 5 42.53 20.77 1.87
C ILE A 5 43.24 22.05 1.41
N LYS A 6 43.73 22.86 2.36
CA LYS A 6 44.50 24.07 2.05
C LYS A 6 45.90 23.63 1.66
N PHE A 7 46.10 23.38 0.36
CA PHE A 7 47.43 23.18 -0.19
C PHE A 7 48.09 24.56 -0.42
N ASP A 8 49.12 24.87 0.36
CA ASP A 8 49.89 26.10 0.22
C ASP A 8 51.01 25.89 -0.81
N THR A 9 50.74 26.33 -2.04
CA THR A 9 51.66 26.25 -3.17
C THR A 9 52.98 27.00 -2.92
N LEU A 10 52.93 28.11 -2.18
CA LEU A 10 54.10 28.94 -1.87
C LEU A 10 55.02 28.26 -0.85
N GLU A 11 54.44 27.69 0.21
CA GLU A 11 55.22 26.94 1.20
C GLU A 11 55.87 25.70 0.56
N TYR A 12 55.14 25.00 -0.32
CA TYR A 12 55.64 23.82 -1.01
C TYR A 12 56.77 24.15 -1.99
N ALA A 13 56.63 25.20 -2.80
CA ALA A 13 57.70 25.66 -3.70
C ALA A 13 58.96 26.07 -2.91
N ARG A 14 58.80 26.77 -1.78
CA ARG A 14 59.92 27.14 -0.92
C ARG A 14 60.67 25.92 -0.37
N ARG A 15 59.95 24.86 0.05
CA ARG A 15 60.58 23.60 0.50
C ARG A 15 61.31 22.86 -0.62
N LEU A 16 60.80 22.90 -1.85
CA LEU A 16 61.52 22.33 -3.00
C LEU A 16 62.80 23.11 -3.30
N ALA A 17 62.74 24.44 -3.23
CA ALA A 17 63.92 25.29 -3.42
C ALA A 17 64.99 25.05 -2.34
N GLU A 18 64.57 24.90 -1.08
CA GLU A 18 65.47 24.53 0.03
C GLU A 18 66.08 23.13 -0.13
N ALA A 19 65.38 22.21 -0.80
CA ALA A 19 65.90 20.88 -1.15
C ALA A 19 66.84 20.88 -2.37
N GLY A 20 67.14 22.05 -2.95
CA GLY A 20 68.08 22.22 -4.05
C GLY A 20 67.46 22.16 -5.45
N ILE A 21 66.13 22.20 -5.56
CA ILE A 21 65.44 22.29 -6.86
C ILE A 21 65.43 23.75 -7.32
N PRO A 22 65.74 24.06 -8.60
CA PRO A 22 65.69 25.43 -9.10
C PRO A 22 64.32 26.08 -8.85
N PRO A 23 64.26 27.38 -8.49
CA PRO A 23 63.02 28.05 -8.10
C PRO A 23 61.94 27.96 -9.18
N ASP A 24 62.31 28.14 -10.45
CA ASP A 24 61.38 28.02 -11.59
C ASP A 24 60.76 26.61 -11.70
N GLN A 25 61.52 25.57 -11.34
CA GLN A 25 61.01 24.20 -11.31
C GLN A 25 60.19 23.92 -10.04
N ALA A 26 60.59 24.49 -8.91
CA ALA A 26 59.85 24.36 -7.66
C ALA A 26 58.44 24.95 -7.76
N ASP A 27 58.30 26.12 -8.38
CA ASP A 27 57.01 26.77 -8.64
C ASP A 27 56.15 25.96 -9.61
N ALA A 28 56.76 25.45 -10.70
CA ALA A 28 56.06 24.61 -11.67
C ALA A 28 55.55 23.30 -11.05
N HIS A 29 56.35 22.67 -10.18
CA HIS A 29 55.95 21.47 -9.45
C HIS A 29 54.84 21.74 -8.43
N ALA A 30 54.90 22.88 -7.74
CA ALA A 30 53.85 23.30 -6.81
C ALA A 30 52.52 23.52 -7.54
N GLN A 31 52.54 24.22 -8.67
CA GLN A 31 51.36 24.46 -9.50
C GLN A 31 50.78 23.15 -10.04
N ALA A 32 51.61 22.27 -10.62
CA ALA A 32 51.14 20.98 -11.14
C ALA A 32 50.47 20.10 -10.07
N LEU A 33 51.02 20.10 -8.84
CA LEU A 33 50.44 19.34 -7.73
C LEU A 33 49.14 19.99 -7.22
N SER A 34 49.06 21.31 -7.18
CA SER A 34 47.83 22.04 -6.84
C SER A 34 46.70 21.74 -7.81
N ASP A 35 46.99 21.75 -9.12
CA ASP A 35 46.01 21.44 -10.16
C ASP A 35 45.55 19.98 -10.11
N ALA A 36 46.47 19.05 -9.84
CA ALA A 36 46.14 17.64 -9.65
C ALA A 36 45.23 17.44 -8.42
N LEU A 37 45.51 18.12 -7.31
CA LEU A 37 44.70 18.05 -6.09
C LEU A 37 43.32 18.71 -6.26
N ALA A 38 43.24 19.83 -6.98
CA ALA A 38 41.97 20.46 -7.32
C ALA A 38 41.08 19.53 -8.16
N THR A 39 41.67 18.83 -9.13
CA THR A 39 40.97 17.86 -9.98
C THR A 39 40.51 16.63 -9.18
N ALA A 40 41.35 16.11 -8.28
CA ALA A 40 41.00 14.98 -7.41
C ALA A 40 39.92 15.33 -6.37
N SER A 41 39.84 16.59 -5.95
CA SER A 41 38.86 17.10 -4.98
C SER A 41 37.44 17.25 -5.53
N VAL A 42 37.21 17.10 -6.84
CA VAL A 42 35.86 17.21 -7.44
C VAL A 42 35.05 15.91 -7.29
N ALA A 43 35.70 14.77 -7.07
CA ALA A 43 35.06 13.46 -6.90
C ALA A 43 34.06 13.29 -5.72
N PRO A 44 34.16 13.98 -4.56
CA PRO A 44 33.27 13.74 -3.42
C PRO A 44 31.81 14.09 -3.71
N ALA A 45 31.54 15.15 -4.48
CA ALA A 45 30.18 15.59 -4.76
C ALA A 45 29.42 14.61 -5.66
N GLU A 46 30.12 14.04 -6.65
CA GLU A 46 29.56 13.05 -7.58
C GLU A 46 29.31 11.70 -6.88
N LEU A 47 30.23 11.27 -6.00
CA LEU A 47 30.01 10.11 -5.14
C LEU A 47 28.82 10.28 -4.19
N VAL A 48 28.67 11.46 -3.58
CA VAL A 48 27.52 11.76 -2.71
C VAL A 48 26.22 11.77 -3.50
N LEU A 49 26.21 12.32 -4.72
CA LEU A 49 25.05 12.30 -5.60
C LEU A 49 24.62 10.86 -5.93
N VAL A 50 25.58 9.99 -6.25
CA VAL A 50 25.32 8.57 -6.55
C VAL A 50 24.75 7.85 -5.33
N LEU A 51 25.28 8.11 -4.13
CA LEU A 51 24.79 7.50 -2.89
C LEU A 51 23.36 7.97 -2.54
N VAL A 52 23.09 9.27 -2.66
CA VAL A 52 21.75 9.81 -2.42
C VAL A 52 20.75 9.25 -3.43
N ARG A 53 21.15 9.10 -4.70
CA ARG A 53 20.31 8.52 -5.74
C ARG A 53 20.03 7.04 -5.48
N SER A 54 21.01 6.26 -5.05
CA SER A 54 20.81 4.84 -4.74
C SER A 54 19.91 4.66 -3.52
N GLU A 55 20.08 5.48 -2.48
CA GLU A 55 19.19 5.46 -1.30
C GLU A 55 17.75 5.85 -1.68
N LEU A 56 17.59 6.87 -2.53
CA LEU A 56 16.26 7.28 -3.00
C LEU A 56 15.57 6.15 -3.78
N LEU A 57 16.29 5.48 -4.69
CA LEU A 57 15.75 4.35 -5.44
C LEU A 57 15.35 3.20 -4.50
N ALA A 58 16.19 2.86 -3.53
CA ALA A 58 15.87 1.84 -2.53
C ALA A 58 14.60 2.22 -1.73
N ARG A 59 14.47 3.48 -1.31
CA ARG A 59 13.27 3.98 -0.61
C ARG A 59 12.03 3.92 -1.50
N MET A 60 12.16 4.24 -2.78
CA MET A 60 11.05 4.13 -3.73
C MET A 60 10.60 2.68 -3.91
N ASP A 61 11.53 1.73 -4.00
CA ASP A 61 11.21 0.30 -4.13
C ASP A 61 10.55 -0.24 -2.85
N MET A 62 11.04 0.16 -1.68
CA MET A 62 10.41 -0.18 -0.39
C MET A 62 8.99 0.38 -0.30
N LEU A 63 8.79 1.66 -0.65
CA LEU A 63 7.48 2.29 -0.62
C LEU A 63 6.51 1.61 -1.60
N LYS A 64 6.98 1.27 -2.80
CA LYS A 64 6.19 0.54 -3.80
C LYS A 64 5.78 -0.82 -3.27
N SER A 65 6.69 -1.57 -2.65
CA SER A 65 6.40 -2.85 -2.02
C SER A 65 5.36 -2.71 -0.88
N GLU A 66 5.49 -1.69 -0.03
CA GLU A 66 4.55 -1.45 1.06
C GLU A 66 3.15 -1.11 0.53
N VAL A 67 3.06 -0.30 -0.52
CA VAL A 67 1.78 0.05 -1.15
C VAL A 67 1.11 -1.19 -1.74
N TYR A 68 1.84 -2.05 -2.46
CA TYR A 68 1.27 -3.30 -2.97
C TYR A 68 0.78 -4.21 -1.85
N ALA A 69 1.57 -4.38 -0.78
CA ALA A 69 1.15 -5.18 0.36
C ALA A 69 -0.14 -4.66 1.01
N ARG A 70 -0.26 -3.33 1.18
CA ARG A 70 -1.49 -2.69 1.70
C ARG A 70 -2.68 -2.87 0.76
N ILE A 71 -2.46 -2.80 -0.55
CA ILE A 71 -3.52 -3.06 -1.54
C ILE A 71 -4.01 -4.50 -1.44
N ASP A 72 -3.10 -5.47 -1.35
CA ASP A 72 -3.46 -6.89 -1.23
C ASP A 72 -4.22 -7.18 0.06
N MET A 73 -3.80 -6.58 1.18
CA MET A 73 -4.53 -6.65 2.45
C MET A 73 -5.94 -6.08 2.34
N LEU A 74 -6.10 -4.88 1.77
CA LEU A 74 -7.41 -4.26 1.57
C LEU A 74 -8.31 -5.11 0.67
N LYS A 75 -7.75 -5.67 -0.40
CA LYS A 75 -8.48 -6.56 -1.31
C LYS A 75 -8.97 -7.81 -0.57
N SER A 76 -8.11 -8.42 0.26
CA SER A 76 -8.48 -9.57 1.09
C SER A 76 -9.58 -9.22 2.09
N GLU A 77 -9.51 -8.06 2.73
CA GLU A 77 -10.54 -7.61 3.68
C GLU A 77 -11.88 -7.39 2.98
N ILE A 78 -11.86 -6.78 1.79
CA ILE A 78 -13.07 -6.57 0.98
C ILE A 78 -13.72 -7.90 0.61
N TYR A 79 -12.95 -8.88 0.11
CA TYR A 79 -13.50 -10.20 -0.22
C TYR A 79 -14.11 -10.90 1.01
N SER A 80 -13.43 -10.85 2.15
CA SER A 80 -13.94 -11.41 3.40
C SER A 80 -15.28 -10.77 3.81
N ARG A 81 -15.39 -9.44 3.72
CA ARG A 81 -16.65 -8.73 4.00
C ARG A 81 -17.76 -9.09 3.01
N ILE A 82 -17.43 -9.26 1.73
CA ILE A 82 -18.39 -9.70 0.71
C ILE A 82 -18.91 -11.10 1.02
N ASP A 83 -18.04 -12.02 1.40
CA ASP A 83 -18.44 -13.40 1.72
C ASP A 83 -19.29 -13.45 3.00
N LEU A 84 -18.95 -12.64 4.00
CA LEU A 84 -19.78 -12.48 5.19
C LEU A 84 -21.18 -11.95 4.83
N LEU A 85 -21.27 -10.89 4.02
CA LEU A 85 -22.55 -10.33 3.58
C LEU A 85 -23.38 -11.34 2.79
N LYS A 86 -22.77 -12.13 1.91
CA LYS A 86 -23.47 -13.21 1.21
C LYS A 86 -24.04 -14.23 2.20
N SER A 87 -23.25 -14.66 3.18
CA SER A 87 -23.72 -15.59 4.21
C SER A 87 -24.87 -15.01 5.05
N GLU A 88 -24.84 -13.72 5.35
CA GLU A 88 -25.94 -13.04 6.06
C GLU A 88 -27.21 -12.98 5.20
N ILE A 89 -27.09 -12.73 3.90
CA ILE A 89 -28.20 -12.75 2.94
C ILE A 89 -28.79 -14.16 2.85
N ASP A 90 -27.98 -15.20 2.68
CA ASP A 90 -28.44 -16.59 2.61
C ASP A 90 -29.19 -16.99 3.89
N ALA A 91 -28.67 -16.59 5.05
CA ALA A 91 -29.31 -16.84 6.33
C ALA A 91 -30.65 -16.09 6.45
N LEU A 92 -30.73 -14.86 5.95
CA LEU A 92 -31.96 -14.08 5.93
C LEU A 92 -33.00 -14.70 4.99
N GLU A 93 -32.60 -15.12 3.80
CA GLU A 93 -33.46 -15.79 2.83
C GLU A 93 -34.02 -17.09 3.41
N ALA A 94 -33.18 -17.92 4.04
CA ALA A 94 -33.61 -19.14 4.70
C ALA A 94 -34.63 -18.87 5.82
N ARG A 95 -34.38 -17.86 6.68
CA ARG A 95 -35.31 -17.45 7.73
C ARG A 95 -36.63 -16.95 7.16
N MET A 96 -36.59 -16.19 6.08
CA MET A 96 -37.77 -15.64 5.42
C MET A 96 -38.61 -16.75 4.80
N ASN A 97 -37.98 -17.68 4.07
CA ASN A 97 -38.64 -18.86 3.51
C ASN A 97 -39.30 -19.74 4.58
N ALA A 98 -38.62 -19.96 5.71
CA ALA A 98 -39.19 -20.68 6.84
C ALA A 98 -40.45 -19.98 7.40
N LYS A 99 -40.39 -18.66 7.62
CA LYS A 99 -41.54 -17.88 8.08
C LYS A 99 -42.70 -17.92 7.09
N PHE A 100 -42.44 -17.70 5.80
CA PHE A 100 -43.48 -17.75 4.77
C PHE A 100 -44.11 -19.13 4.66
N LYS A 101 -43.33 -20.22 4.78
CA LYS A 101 -43.86 -21.59 4.79
C LYS A 101 -44.84 -21.79 5.94
N VAL A 102 -44.50 -21.33 7.15
CA VAL A 102 -45.40 -21.40 8.31
C VAL A 102 -46.67 -20.59 8.06
N VAL A 103 -46.55 -19.35 7.58
CA VAL A 103 -47.71 -18.49 7.26
C VAL A 103 -48.60 -19.15 6.20
N TYR A 104 -48.02 -19.70 5.13
CA TYR A 104 -48.74 -20.39 4.07
C TYR A 104 -49.56 -21.57 4.58
N TRP A 105 -48.98 -22.41 5.45
CA TRP A 105 -49.72 -23.52 6.06
C TRP A 105 -50.83 -23.05 6.99
N LEU A 106 -50.57 -22.03 7.81
CA LEU A 106 -51.58 -21.48 8.72
C LEU A 106 -52.75 -20.85 7.96
N THR A 107 -52.48 -20.08 6.90
CA THR A 107 -53.53 -19.49 6.07
C THR A 107 -54.30 -20.56 5.30
N GLY A 108 -53.62 -21.56 4.72
CA GLY A 108 -54.27 -22.68 4.04
C GLY A 108 -55.18 -23.50 4.97
N LEU A 109 -54.71 -23.80 6.19
CA LEU A 109 -55.51 -24.50 7.20
C LEU A 109 -56.73 -23.66 7.64
N SER A 110 -56.54 -22.37 7.91
CA SER A 110 -57.63 -21.45 8.27
C SER A 110 -58.70 -21.37 7.17
N LEU A 111 -58.27 -21.27 5.90
CA LEU A 111 -59.18 -21.23 4.76
C LEU A 111 -59.95 -22.55 4.61
N ALA A 112 -59.29 -23.70 4.79
CA ALA A 112 -59.94 -25.01 4.76
C ALA A 112 -60.98 -25.15 5.88
N THR A 113 -60.66 -24.72 7.11
CA THR A 113 -61.63 -24.73 8.21
C THR A 113 -62.82 -23.81 7.95
N SER A 114 -62.59 -22.64 7.34
CA SER A 114 -63.63 -21.70 6.96
C SER A 114 -64.54 -22.24 5.86
N ALA A 115 -63.98 -22.97 4.88
CA ALA A 115 -64.78 -23.63 3.85
C ALA A 115 -65.64 -24.76 4.44
N LEU A 116 -65.10 -25.54 5.39
CA LEU A 116 -65.83 -26.61 6.07
C LEU A 116 -66.99 -26.05 6.92
N THR A 117 -66.77 -24.97 7.67
CA THR A 117 -67.84 -24.33 8.46
C THR A 117 -68.95 -23.78 7.57
N LEU A 118 -68.62 -23.14 6.44
CA LEU A 118 -69.63 -22.70 5.47
C LEU A 118 -70.41 -23.87 4.86
N ALA A 119 -69.73 -24.95 4.46
CA ALA A 119 -70.37 -26.13 3.88
C ALA A 119 -71.38 -26.77 4.85
N THR A 120 -71.00 -26.90 6.12
CA THR A 120 -71.90 -27.42 7.16
C THR A 120 -73.11 -26.52 7.41
N GLN A 121 -72.94 -25.19 7.41
CA GLN A 121 -74.06 -24.24 7.53
C GLN A 121 -75.03 -24.33 6.34
N VAL A 122 -74.52 -24.38 5.10
CA VAL A 122 -75.35 -24.52 3.90
C VAL A 122 -76.13 -25.84 3.91
N PHE A 123 -75.49 -26.94 4.29
CA PHE A 123 -76.14 -28.24 4.40
C PHE A 123 -77.26 -28.23 5.46
N MET A 124 -77.01 -27.62 6.62
CA MET A 124 -78.03 -27.47 7.66
C MET A 124 -79.22 -26.63 7.17
N MET A 125 -78.97 -25.52 6.46
CA MET A 125 -80.04 -24.70 5.88
C MET A 125 -80.86 -25.47 4.84
N ALA A 126 -80.22 -26.24 3.96
CA ALA A 126 -80.91 -27.05 2.95
C ALA A 126 -81.80 -28.15 3.56
N LYS A 127 -81.45 -28.66 4.74
CA LYS A 127 -82.23 -29.69 5.45
C LYS A 127 -83.43 -29.13 6.22
N ILE A 128 -83.39 -27.85 6.59
CA ILE A 128 -84.43 -27.18 7.40
C ILE A 128 -85.48 -26.48 6.52
N LEU A 129 -85.18 -26.22 5.24
CA LEU A 129 -86.15 -25.68 4.29
C LEU A 129 -87.09 -26.81 3.79
N PRO A 130 -88.44 -26.68 3.94
CA PRO A 130 -89.42 -27.69 3.55
C PRO A 130 -89.56 -27.88 2.04
#